data_AF-A0A497LMN8-F1
#
_entry.id   AF-A0A497LMN8-F1
#
_cell.length_a   1.000
_cell.length_b   1.000
_cell.length_c   1.000
_cell.angle_alpha   90.00
_cell.angle_beta   90.00
_cell.angle_gamma   90.00
#
_symmetry.space_group_name_H-M   'P 1'
#
loop_
_entity.id
_entity.type
_entity.pdbx_description
1 polymer ?
#
loop_
_entity_poly.entity_id
_entity_poly.type
_entity_poly.pdbx_seq_one_letter_code
_entity_poly.pdbx_strand_id
1 'polypeptide(L)' 'KGDKVCMNPGRRREICARAQRIIAEEVVNHFIQDPHRIIAARVGVTGLAVYPIYVLDLTGVAM' A
#
# COMPACT_ATOMS: atom_id res chain seq x y z
N LYS A 1 12.72 28.56 8.34
CA LYS A 1 11.92 28.09 7.18
C LYS A 1 11.64 26.61 7.44
N GLY A 2 10.48 26.29 8.01
CA GLY A 2 10.22 24.94 8.56
C GLY A 2 9.99 23.95 7.43
N ASP A 3 10.77 22.87 7.41
CA ASP A 3 10.49 21.74 6.53
C ASP A 3 9.06 21.26 6.80
N LYS A 4 8.25 21.16 5.74
CA LYS A 4 6.90 20.62 5.86
C LYS A 4 7.02 19.23 6.49
N VAL A 5 6.32 19.00 7.59
CA VAL A 5 6.32 17.76 8.37
C VAL A 5 6.15 16.51 7.48
N CYS A 6 5.43 16.63 6.36
CA CYS A 6 5.22 15.59 5.35
C CYS A 6 6.51 15.07 4.69
N MET A 7 7.55 15.91 4.62
CA MET A 7 8.82 15.63 3.91
C MET A 7 9.89 15.05 4.82
N ASN A 8 9.72 15.06 6.15
CA ASN A 8 10.62 14.37 7.08
C ASN A 8 10.13 12.93 7.32
N PRO A 9 10.89 11.90 6.86
CA PRO A 9 10.43 10.51 6.98
C PRO A 9 10.30 10.03 8.43
N GLY A 10 11.16 10.48 9.34
CA GLY A 10 11.10 10.13 10.76
C GLY A 10 9.83 10.69 11.40
N ARG A 11 9.61 12.00 11.23
CA ARG A 11 8.43 12.67 11.79
C ARG A 11 7.12 12.15 11.21
N ARG A 12 7.10 11.83 9.91
CA ARG A 12 5.93 11.22 9.25
C ARG A 12 5.60 9.86 9.86
N ARG A 13 6.60 9.02 10.12
CA ARG A 13 6.41 7.71 10.76
C ARG A 13 5.82 7.83 12.16
N GLU A 14 6.32 8.75 12.98
CA GLU A 14 5.78 9.00 14.33
C GLU A 14 4.29 9.36 14.29
N ILE A 15 3.90 10.27 13.38
CA ILE A 15 2.51 10.72 13.24
C ILE A 15 1.62 9.56 12.77
N CYS A 16 2.05 8.81 11.75
CA CYS A 16 1.29 7.65 11.26
C CYS A 16 1.11 6.58 12.35
N ALA A 17 2.15 6.27 13.11
CA ALA A 17 2.06 5.29 14.20
C ALA A 17 1.06 5.71 15.28
N ARG A 18 1.06 7.00 15.66
CA ARG A 18 0.08 7.54 16.61
C ARG A 18 -1.35 7.47 16.07
N ALA A 19 -1.55 7.81 14.79
CA ALA A 19 -2.86 7.72 14.15
C ALA A 19 -3.36 6.28 14.09
N GLN A 20 -2.50 5.33 13.71
CA GLN A 20 -2.83 3.89 13.69
C GLN A 20 -3.27 3.39 15.07
N ARG A 21 -2.60 3.83 16.13
CA ARG A 21 -2.98 3.48 17.50
C ARG A 21 -4.37 4.00 17.87
N ILE A 22 -4.64 5.28 17.60
CA ILE A 22 -5.96 5.91 17.85
C ILE A 22 -7.05 5.17 17.07
N ILE A 23 -6.79 4.82 15.80
CA ILE A 23 -7.74 4.05 14.99
C ILE A 23 -8.01 2.68 15.61
N ALA A 24 -6.99 1.99 16.09
CA ALA A 24 -7.14 0.66 16.70
C ALA A 24 -7.87 0.69 18.05
N GLU A 25 -7.71 1.76 18.83
CA GLU A 25 -8.27 1.88 20.19
C GLU A 25 -9.66 2.53 20.21
N GLU A 26 -9.94 3.52 19.35
CA GLU A 26 -11.08 4.43 19.50
C GLU A 26 -12.12 4.37 18.37
N VAL A 27 -11.80 3.78 17.22
CA VAL A 27 -12.66 3.84 16.02
C VAL A 27 -13.56 2.61 15.91
N VAL A 28 -14.81 2.83 15.50
CA VAL A 28 -15.85 1.79 15.35
C VAL A 28 -15.50 0.77 14.25
N ASN A 29 -14.71 1.18 13.26
CA ASN A 29 -14.27 0.31 12.18
C ASN A 29 -13.05 -0.52 12.60
N HIS A 30 -13.28 -1.81 12.80
CA HIS A 30 -12.20 -2.76 13.03
C HIS A 30 -11.53 -3.15 11.71
N PHE A 31 -10.20 -3.08 11.69
CA PHE A 31 -9.42 -3.63 10.59
C PHE A 31 -9.45 -5.16 10.64
N ILE A 32 -10.08 -5.79 9.65
CA ILE A 32 -10.26 -7.25 9.61
C ILE A 32 -9.14 -7.91 8.80
N GLN A 33 -8.80 -7.36 7.63
CA GLN A 33 -7.79 -7.92 6.74
C GLN A 33 -7.30 -6.90 5.71
N ASP A 34 -6.04 -7.07 5.28
CA ASP A 34 -5.51 -6.45 4.04
C ASP A 34 -5.52 -7.52 2.93
N PRO A 35 -6.50 -7.50 2.02
CA PRO A 35 -6.63 -8.54 1.02
C PRO A 35 -5.42 -8.55 0.09
N HIS A 36 -4.70 -9.67 0.05
CA HIS A 36 -3.65 -9.88 -0.92
C HIS A 36 -4.26 -10.01 -2.32
N ARG A 37 -3.65 -9.36 -3.32
CA ARG A 37 -4.12 -9.44 -4.70
C ARG A 37 -3.58 -10.71 -5.37
N ILE A 38 -4.46 -11.69 -5.56
CA ILE A 38 -4.17 -12.90 -6.33
C ILE A 38 -4.53 -12.65 -7.80
N ILE A 39 -3.59 -12.90 -8.71
CA ILE A 39 -3.79 -12.78 -10.16
C ILE A 39 -3.35 -14.08 -10.81
N ALA A 40 -4.22 -14.65 -11.64
CA ALA A 40 -3.90 -15.79 -12.47
C ALA A 40 -3.63 -15.32 -13.91
N ALA A 41 -2.59 -15.87 -14.53
CA ALA A 41 -2.25 -15.62 -15.93
C ALA A 41 -2.14 -16.95 -16.69
N ARG A 42 -2.38 -16.89 -18.01
CA ARG A 42 -2.16 -18.05 -18.89
C ARG A 42 -0.68 -18.43 -18.88
N VAL A 43 -0.39 -19.72 -18.93
CA VAL A 43 0.98 -20.22 -19.15
C VAL A 43 1.60 -19.57 -20.39
N GLY A 44 2.86 -19.12 -20.28
CA GLY A 44 3.58 -18.41 -21.33
C GLY A 44 3.49 -16.88 -21.24
N VAL A 45 2.49 -16.33 -20.52
CA VAL A 45 2.43 -14.89 -20.28
C VAL A 45 3.53 -14.48 -19.30
N THR A 46 4.36 -13.53 -19.70
CA THR A 46 5.45 -12.97 -18.88
C THR A 46 5.34 -11.46 -18.77
N GLY A 47 6.12 -10.85 -17.87
CA GLY A 47 6.23 -9.39 -17.77
C GLY A 47 5.06 -8.67 -17.10
N LEU A 48 4.15 -9.40 -16.47
CA LEU A 48 3.13 -8.83 -15.58
C LEU A 48 3.77 -8.25 -14.32
N ALA A 49 3.41 -7.02 -13.96
CA ALA A 49 3.81 -6.40 -12.70
C ALA A 49 2.58 -5.99 -11.88
N VAL A 50 2.58 -6.32 -10.59
CA VAL A 50 1.50 -5.97 -9.66
C VAL A 50 2.05 -5.00 -8.62
N TYR A 51 1.59 -3.75 -8.68
CA TYR A 51 2.00 -2.74 -7.71
C TYR A 51 1.13 -2.79 -6.44
N PRO A 52 1.68 -2.35 -5.28
CA PRO A 52 0.98 -2.38 -3.97
C PRO A 52 -0.30 -1.52 -3.89
N ILE A 53 -0.62 -0.74 -4.92
CA ILE A 53 -1.76 0.19 -4.96
C ILE A 53 -2.87 -0.30 -5.92
N TYR A 54 -3.04 -1.61 -6.03
CA TYR A 54 -4.05 -2.22 -6.92
C TYR A 54 -3.86 -1.87 -8.41
N VAL A 55 -2.64 -1.53 -8.82
CA VAL A 55 -2.30 -1.32 -10.24
C VAL A 55 -1.71 -2.63 -10.79
N LEU A 56 -2.34 -3.13 -11.86
CA LEU A 56 -1.79 -4.20 -12.69
C LEU A 56 -1.16 -3.53 -13.91
N ASP A 57 0.15 -3.65 -14.03
CA ASP A 57 0.92 -3.09 -15.13
C ASP A 57 1.15 -4.13 -16.22
N LEU A 58 0.75 -3.74 -17.42
CA LEU A 58 0.76 -4.57 -18.62
C LEU A 58 1.83 -4.11 -19.62
N THR A 59 2.61 -3.08 -19.30
CA THR A 59 3.56 -2.44 -20.22
C THR A 59 4.64 -3.42 -20.72
N GLY A 60 5.05 -4.35 -19.86
CA GLY A 60 6.05 -5.37 -20.19
C GLY A 60 5.48 -6.71 -20.65
N VAL A 61 4.17 -6.80 -20.87
CA VAL A 61 3.52 -8.10 -21.10
C VAL A 61 3.84 -8.66 -22.48
N ALA A 62 4.26 -9.92 -22.50
CA ALA A 62 4.55 -10.69 -23.71
C ALA A 62 3.98 -12.11 -23.62
N MET A 63 3.81 -12.73 -24.79
CA MET A 63 3.37 -14.13 -24.97
C MET A 63 4.52 -15.04 -25.38
#